data_AF-A0A3D4FEE0-F1
#
_entry.id   AF-A0A3D4FEE0-F1
#
_cell.length_a   1.000
_cell.length_b   1.000
_cell.length_c   1.000
_cell.angle_alpha   90.00
_cell.angle_beta   90.00
_cell.angle_gamma   90.00
#
_symmetry.space_group_name_H-M   'P 1'
#
loop_
_entity.id
_entity.type
_entity.pdbx_description
1 polymer ?
#
loop_
_entity_poly.entity_id
_entity_poly.type
_entity_poly.pdbx_seq_one_letter_code
_entity_poly.pdbx_strand_id
1 'polypeptide(L)'
;MKNKKVRTFFFLALILICFSIKTYGFGERVDYIIGMDRYETSALLSEANYAKSPYAVIASGESYIDALTSSPLAFSKKAPILLTNKNKLNEFTKGEILRLGTKNVYIVGGNGAVSEGVEEEIKNLGIQV
;
A
#
# COMPACT_ATOMS: atom_id res chain seq x y z
N MET A 1 35.50 43.00 -42.77
CA MET A 1 34.12 42.76 -42.28
C MET A 1 33.58 41.34 -42.51
N LYS A 2 34.11 40.51 -43.43
CA LYS A 2 33.59 39.16 -43.72
C LYS A 2 33.69 38.15 -42.55
N ASN A 3 34.75 38.22 -41.73
CA ASN A 3 35.02 37.21 -40.68
C ASN A 3 34.18 37.39 -39.40
N LYS A 4 33.58 38.57 -39.17
CA LYS A 4 32.70 38.80 -38.00
C LYS A 4 31.36 38.08 -38.17
N LYS A 5 30.77 38.11 -39.37
CA LYS A 5 29.50 37.43 -39.68
C LYS A 5 29.60 35.91 -39.53
N VAL A 6 30.73 35.31 -39.96
CA VAL A 6 30.98 33.86 -39.83
C VAL A 6 31.12 33.44 -38.36
N ARG A 7 31.82 34.23 -37.54
CA ARG A 7 31.95 33.97 -36.09
C ARG A 7 30.63 34.12 -35.35
N THR A 8 29.82 35.13 -35.70
CA THR A 8 28.48 35.30 -35.13
C THR A 8 27.56 34.13 -35.51
N PHE A 9 27.64 33.63 -36.75
CA PHE A 9 26.86 32.49 -37.20
C PHE A 9 27.24 31.19 -36.46
N PHE A 10 28.54 30.95 -36.26
CA PHE A 10 29.03 29.81 -35.49
C PHE A 10 28.59 29.87 -34.01
N PHE A 11 28.59 31.07 -33.42
CA PHE A 11 28.16 31.27 -32.03
C PHE A 11 26.64 31.07 -31.85
N LEU A 12 25.85 31.49 -32.83
CA LEU A 12 24.39 31.31 -32.83
C LEU A 12 24.00 29.83 -33.01
N ALA A 13 24.71 29.11 -33.88
CA ALA A 13 24.54 27.66 -34.05
C ALA A 13 24.92 26.87 -32.79
N LEU A 14 25.94 27.31 -32.05
CA LEU A 14 26.35 26.69 -30.78
C LEU A 14 25.27 26.85 -29.69
N ILE A 15 24.60 27.99 -29.63
CA ILE A 15 23.50 28.26 -28.68
C ILE A 15 22.28 27.37 -28.94
N LEU A 16 21.97 27.09 -30.22
CA LEU A 16 20.88 26.18 -30.61
C LEU A 16 21.15 24.71 -30.22
N ILE A 17 22.41 24.28 -30.21
CA ILE A 17 22.81 22.92 -29.79
C ILE A 17 22.74 22.76 -28.26
N CYS A 18 22.96 23.84 -27.50
CA CYS A 18 22.80 23.83 -26.04
C CYS A 18 21.33 23.85 -25.57
N PHE A 19 20.38 24.22 -26.44
CA PHE A 19 18.95 24.30 -26.13
C PHE A 19 18.17 23.02 -26.50
N SER A 20 18.76 21.82 -26.33
CA SER A 20 17.96 20.59 -26.30
C SER A 20 17.09 20.58 -25.04
N ILE A 21 15.87 21.09 -25.18
CA ILE A 21 14.81 20.97 -24.16
C ILE A 21 14.54 19.47 -24.01
N LYS A 22 14.92 18.89 -22.86
CA LYS A 22 14.45 17.56 -22.48
C LYS A 22 12.95 17.68 -22.22
N THR A 23 12.14 17.25 -23.19
CA THR A 23 10.69 17.14 -23.01
C THR A 23 10.42 15.91 -22.15
N TYR A 24 10.13 16.12 -20.87
CA TYR A 24 9.54 15.08 -20.04
C TYR A 24 8.07 14.98 -20.44
N GLY A 25 7.70 13.89 -21.11
CA GLY A 25 6.29 13.57 -21.28
C GLY A 25 5.68 13.39 -19.89
N PHE A 26 4.61 14.13 -19.59
CA PHE A 26 3.85 13.96 -18.36
C PHE A 26 3.04 12.65 -18.49
N GLY A 27 3.69 11.52 -18.25
CA GLY A 27 3.03 10.26 -17.98
C GLY A 27 2.99 10.11 -16.47
N GLU A 28 1.81 10.12 -15.86
CA GLU A 28 1.70 9.73 -14.46
C GLU A 28 2.17 8.27 -14.32
N ARG A 29 3.06 8.03 -13.35
CA ARG A 29 3.45 6.66 -13.01
C ARG A 29 2.24 5.99 -12.36
N VAL A 30 1.62 5.06 -13.07
CA VAL A 30 0.56 4.22 -12.51
C VAL A 30 1.21 3.02 -11.85
N ASP A 31 1.21 3.01 -10.52
CA ASP A 31 1.65 1.87 -9.73
C ASP A 31 0.43 0.97 -9.44
N TYR A 32 0.51 -0.29 -9.87
CA TYR A 32 -0.51 -1.31 -9.59
C TYR A 32 -0.09 -2.14 -8.38
N ILE A 33 -0.96 -2.24 -7.38
CA ILE A 33 -0.80 -3.12 -6.24
C ILE A 33 -1.83 -4.25 -6.39
N ILE A 34 -1.38 -5.41 -6.84
CA ILE A 34 -2.24 -6.55 -7.15
C ILE A 34 -1.57 -7.82 -6.60
N GLY A 35 -2.30 -8.52 -5.73
CA GLY A 35 -1.98 -9.90 -5.34
C GLY A 35 -2.78 -10.92 -6.14
N MET A 36 -2.49 -12.20 -5.93
CA MET A 36 -3.21 -13.34 -6.50
C MET A 36 -4.68 -13.35 -6.09
N ASP A 37 -4.99 -12.85 -4.89
CA ASP A 37 -6.34 -12.69 -4.38
C ASP A 37 -6.49 -11.43 -3.53
N ARG A 38 -7.67 -11.25 -2.95
CA ARG A 38 -8.00 -10.11 -2.08
C ARG A 38 -7.19 -10.08 -0.79
N TYR A 39 -6.78 -11.24 -0.28
CA TYR A 39 -6.03 -11.35 0.97
C TYR A 39 -4.61 -10.87 0.76
N GLU A 40 -3.93 -11.37 -0.28
CA GLU A 40 -2.60 -10.91 -0.66
C GLU A 40 -2.61 -9.44 -1.09
N THR A 41 -3.61 -8.99 -1.86
CA THR A 41 -3.74 -7.57 -2.23
C THR A 41 -3.83 -6.67 -0.99
N SER A 42 -4.59 -7.08 0.04
CA SER A 42 -4.68 -6.31 1.28
C SER A 42 -3.34 -6.24 2.04
N ALA A 43 -2.57 -7.34 2.03
CA ALA A 43 -1.24 -7.38 2.63
C ALA A 43 -0.23 -6.51 1.85
N LEU A 44 -0.22 -6.58 0.52
CA LEU A 44 0.65 -5.75 -0.32
C LEU A 44 0.31 -4.26 -0.22
N LEU A 45 -0.97 -3.91 -0.12
CA LEU A 45 -1.39 -2.54 0.12
C LEU A 45 -0.92 -2.04 1.49
N SER A 46 -0.92 -2.91 2.50
CA SER A 46 -0.33 -2.61 3.81
C SER A 46 1.19 -2.42 3.69
N GLU A 47 1.90 -3.29 2.99
CA GLU A 47 3.34 -3.19 2.76
C GLU A 47 3.73 -1.87 2.09
N ALA A 48 2.98 -1.45 1.06
CA ALA A 48 3.23 -0.22 0.33
C ALA A 48 3.06 1.05 1.18
N ASN A 49 2.18 1.01 2.20
CA ASN A 49 1.81 2.20 2.98
C ASN A 49 2.37 2.21 4.41
N TYR A 50 2.79 1.06 4.93
CA TYR A 50 3.20 0.90 6.34
C TYR A 50 4.50 0.11 6.46
N ALA A 51 5.57 0.79 6.90
CA ALA A 51 6.80 0.11 7.28
C ALA A 51 6.64 -0.69 8.58
N LYS A 52 5.88 -0.13 9.53
CA LYS A 52 5.48 -0.74 10.81
C LYS A 52 4.12 -0.20 11.21
N SER A 53 3.37 -0.97 11.99
CA SER A 53 2.16 -0.48 12.64
C SER A 53 1.90 -1.24 13.93
N PRO A 54 1.71 -0.57 15.08
CA PRO A 54 1.33 -1.24 16.32
C PRO A 54 -0.13 -1.72 16.31
N TYR A 55 -0.93 -1.24 15.35
CA TYR A 55 -2.35 -1.54 15.19
C TYR A 55 -2.64 -2.17 13.83
N ALA A 56 -3.56 -3.13 13.76
CA ALA A 56 -4.15 -3.58 12.50
C ALA A 56 -5.66 -3.74 12.67
N VAL A 57 -6.40 -3.56 11.58
CA VAL A 57 -7.83 -3.88 11.52
C VAL A 57 -7.99 -5.15 10.70
N ILE A 58 -8.71 -6.14 11.23
CA ILE A 58 -9.01 -7.39 10.52
C ILE A 58 -10.51 -7.47 10.26
N ALA A 59 -10.85 -7.78 9.02
CA ALA A 59 -12.24 -8.03 8.61
C ALA A 59 -12.32 -9.27 7.73
N SER A 60 -13.54 -9.78 7.53
CA SER A 60 -13.76 -10.91 6.63
C SER A 60 -13.42 -10.53 5.19
N GLY A 61 -12.68 -11.38 4.49
CA GLY A 61 -12.53 -11.28 3.04
C GLY A 61 -13.72 -11.85 2.29
N GLU A 62 -14.63 -12.58 2.95
CA GLU A 62 -15.79 -13.21 2.33
C GLU A 62 -16.97 -12.22 2.23
N SER A 63 -17.07 -11.28 3.16
CA SER A 63 -18.04 -10.18 3.17
C SER A 63 -17.32 -8.83 3.31
N TYR A 64 -17.53 -7.93 2.34
CA TYR A 64 -16.79 -6.66 2.27
C TYR A 64 -17.38 -5.53 3.12
N ILE A 65 -18.58 -5.70 3.70
CA ILE A 65 -19.29 -4.62 4.41
C ILE A 65 -18.53 -4.21 5.69
N ASP A 66 -18.03 -5.19 6.44
CA ASP A 66 -17.25 -4.95 7.66
C ASP A 66 -15.92 -4.26 7.33
N ALA A 67 -15.23 -4.71 6.27
CA ALA A 67 -14.00 -4.07 5.79
C ALA A 67 -14.26 -2.63 5.36
N LEU A 68 -15.31 -2.37 4.57
CA LEU A 68 -15.67 -1.04 4.10
C LEU A 68 -15.99 -0.09 5.25
N THR A 69 -16.82 -0.52 6.19
CA THR A 69 -17.25 0.29 7.33
C THR A 69 -16.14 0.50 8.36
N SER A 70 -15.09 -0.32 8.34
CA SER A 70 -13.93 -0.16 9.23
C SER A 70 -12.98 1.00 8.85
N SER A 71 -13.14 1.60 7.67
CA SER A 71 -12.23 2.63 7.14
C SER A 71 -11.97 3.80 8.11
N PRO A 72 -12.98 4.39 8.79
CA PRO A 72 -12.73 5.47 9.76
C PRO A 72 -11.93 5.01 10.99
N LEU A 73 -12.16 3.78 11.46
CA LEU A 73 -11.40 3.20 12.57
C LEU A 73 -9.94 2.99 12.17
N ALA A 74 -9.70 2.39 11.00
CA ALA A 74 -8.37 2.17 10.44
C ALA A 74 -7.61 3.49 10.29
N PHE A 75 -8.27 4.52 9.74
CA PHE A 75 -7.71 5.87 9.61
C PHE A 75 -7.33 6.47 10.96
N SER A 76 -8.25 6.43 11.93
CA SER A 76 -8.02 6.95 13.29
C SER A 76 -6.82 6.28 13.99
N LYS A 77 -6.65 4.97 13.77
CA LYS A 77 -5.55 4.19 14.33
C LYS A 77 -4.27 4.20 13.50
N LYS A 78 -4.28 4.83 12.31
CA LYS A 78 -3.19 4.76 11.32
C LYS A 78 -2.79 3.30 11.07
N ALA A 79 -3.78 2.45 10.87
CA ALA A 79 -3.65 1.01 10.77
C ALA A 79 -4.07 0.52 9.38
N PRO A 80 -3.43 -0.52 8.84
CA PRO A 80 -3.92 -1.20 7.65
C PRO A 80 -5.20 -2.00 7.96
N ILE A 81 -6.02 -2.18 6.92
CA ILE A 81 -7.13 -3.15 6.93
C ILE A 81 -6.63 -4.40 6.21
N LEU A 82 -6.62 -5.52 6.92
CA LEU A 82 -6.21 -6.82 6.42
C LEU A 82 -7.42 -7.75 6.37
N LEU A 83 -7.48 -8.60 5.35
CA LEU A 83 -8.62 -9.51 5.15
C LEU A 83 -8.29 -10.91 5.63
N THR A 84 -9.27 -11.64 6.14
CA THR A 84 -9.11 -13.05 6.52
C THR A 84 -10.31 -13.90 6.17
N ASN A 85 -10.11 -15.21 6.06
CA ASN A 85 -11.19 -16.17 5.94
C ASN A 85 -11.96 -16.28 7.26
N LYS A 86 -13.22 -16.72 7.20
CA LYS A 86 -14.07 -16.82 8.40
C LYS A 86 -13.47 -17.68 9.49
N ASN A 87 -13.00 -18.88 9.14
CA ASN A 87 -12.63 -19.92 10.11
C ASN A 87 -11.11 -20.16 10.22
N LYS A 88 -10.29 -19.33 9.57
CA LYS A 88 -8.84 -19.49 9.56
C LYS A 88 -8.17 -18.13 9.37
N LEU A 89 -7.13 -17.82 10.15
CA LEU A 89 -6.31 -16.64 9.88
C LEU A 89 -5.58 -16.85 8.55
N ASN A 90 -5.86 -15.98 7.57
CA ASN A 90 -5.23 -16.06 6.27
C ASN A 90 -3.71 -15.86 6.40
N GLU A 91 -2.92 -16.66 5.68
CA GLU A 91 -1.46 -16.66 5.83
C GLU A 91 -0.83 -15.32 5.42
N PHE A 92 -1.38 -14.62 4.43
CA PHE A 92 -0.90 -13.28 4.03
C PHE A 92 -1.13 -12.27 5.16
N THR A 93 -2.30 -12.31 5.78
CA THR A 93 -2.64 -11.45 6.92
C THR A 93 -1.78 -11.77 8.14
N LYS A 94 -1.57 -13.05 8.44
CA LYS A 94 -0.67 -13.50 9.51
C LYS A 94 0.76 -12.99 9.29
N GLY A 95 1.31 -13.20 8.09
CA GLY A 95 2.65 -12.74 7.74
C GLY A 95 2.77 -11.23 7.86
N GLU A 96 1.77 -10.50 7.41
CA GLU A 96 1.77 -9.04 7.42
C GLU A 96 1.68 -8.45 8.83
N ILE A 97 0.83 -9.01 9.69
CA ILE A 97 0.75 -8.62 11.12
C ILE A 97 2.10 -8.80 11.82
N LEU A 98 2.82 -9.89 11.53
CA LEU A 98 4.15 -10.14 12.08
C LEU A 98 5.20 -9.17 11.51
N ARG A 99 5.18 -8.91 10.19
CA ARG A 99 6.09 -7.95 9.52
C ARG A 99 5.94 -6.54 10.10
N LEU A 100 4.70 -6.10 10.32
CA LEU A 100 4.39 -4.78 10.89
C LEU A 100 4.82 -4.63 12.35
N GLY A 101 5.02 -5.74 13.06
CA GLY A 101 5.24 -5.74 14.50
C GLY A 101 3.99 -5.36 15.30
N THR A 102 2.81 -5.68 14.77
CA THR A 102 1.50 -5.35 15.36
C THR A 102 1.37 -5.87 16.78
N LYS A 103 0.76 -5.06 17.66
CA LYS A 103 0.53 -5.38 19.08
C LYS A 103 -0.93 -5.45 19.45
N ASN A 104 -1.77 -4.74 18.70
CA ASN A 104 -3.21 -4.66 18.91
C ASN A 104 -3.91 -4.86 17.57
N VAL A 105 -4.92 -5.71 17.55
CA VAL A 105 -5.76 -5.98 16.39
C VAL A 105 -7.20 -5.61 16.74
N TYR A 106 -7.87 -4.93 15.83
CA TYR A 106 -9.31 -4.69 15.93
C TYR A 106 -10.01 -5.61 14.93
N ILE A 107 -10.77 -6.58 15.40
CA ILE A 107 -11.64 -7.38 14.53
C ILE A 107 -12.94 -6.62 14.31
N VAL A 108 -13.30 -6.40 13.03
CA VAL A 108 -14.57 -5.78 12.64
C VAL A 108 -15.41 -6.84 11.92
N GLY A 109 -16.61 -7.04 12.46
CA GLY A 109 -17.50 -8.16 12.12
C GLY A 109 -17.68 -9.08 13.33
N GLY A 110 -18.85 -9.70 13.44
CA GLY A 110 -19.11 -10.69 14.50
C GLY A 110 -18.58 -12.08 14.15
N ASN A 111 -18.78 -13.03 15.05
CA ASN A 111 -18.35 -14.44 14.92
C ASN A 111 -18.81 -15.12 13.61
N GLY A 112 -19.88 -14.62 13.00
CA GLY A 112 -20.38 -15.08 11.70
C GLY A 112 -19.46 -14.73 10.52
N ALA A 113 -18.65 -13.68 10.63
CA ALA A 113 -17.76 -13.14 9.60
C ALA A 113 -16.28 -13.49 9.86
N VAL A 114 -15.85 -13.43 11.11
CA VAL A 114 -14.53 -13.84 11.60
C VAL A 114 -14.76 -14.64 12.88
N SER A 115 -14.40 -15.91 12.90
CA SER A 115 -14.71 -16.81 14.01
C SER A 115 -13.81 -16.56 15.24
N GLU A 116 -14.27 -17.02 16.40
CA GLU A 116 -13.48 -17.02 17.64
C GLU A 116 -12.15 -17.79 17.48
N GLY A 117 -12.11 -18.82 16.64
CA GLY A 117 -10.86 -19.54 16.35
C GLY A 117 -9.80 -18.68 15.67
N VAL A 118 -10.21 -17.72 14.83
CA VAL A 118 -9.28 -16.74 14.23
C VAL A 118 -8.78 -15.75 15.30
N GLU A 119 -9.67 -15.29 16.17
CA GLU A 119 -9.31 -14.45 17.31
C GLU A 119 -8.29 -15.15 18.23
N GLU A 120 -8.51 -16.43 18.55
CA GLU A 120 -7.58 -17.24 19.32
C GLU A 120 -6.22 -17.43 18.61
N GLU A 121 -6.21 -17.69 17.29
CA GLU A 121 -4.98 -17.75 16.51
C GLU A 121 -4.17 -16.44 16.61
N ILE A 122 -4.83 -15.28 16.59
CA ILE A 122 -4.17 -13.98 16.74
C ILE A 122 -3.63 -13.81 18.17
N LYS A 123 -4.41 -14.14 19.20
CA LYS A 123 -3.97 -14.07 20.60
C LYS A 123 -2.76 -14.97 20.87
N ASN A 124 -2.72 -16.15 20.25
CA ASN A 124 -1.59 -17.08 20.34
C ASN A 124 -0.29 -16.54 19.73
N LEU A 125 -0.35 -15.50 18.90
CA LEU A 125 0.82 -14.76 18.42
C LEU A 125 1.33 -13.71 19.43
N GLY A 126 0.72 -13.62 20.62
CA GLY A 126 1.04 -12.62 21.64
C GLY A 126 0.51 -11.22 21.33
N ILE A 127 -0.58 -11.14 20.55
CA ILE A 127 -1.20 -9.91 20.08
C ILE A 127 -2.51 -9.70 20.84
N GLN A 128 -2.78 -8.47 21.25
CA GLN A 128 -4.04 -8.10 21.89
C GLN A 128 -5.13 -7.96 20.83
N VAL A 129 -6.32 -8.50 21.11
CA VAL A 129 -7.52 -8.40 20.27
C VAL A 129 -8.62 -7.74 21.08
#